data_AF-G3Q4E3-F1
#
_entry.id   AF-G3Q4E3-F1
#
_cell.length_a   1.000
_cell.length_b   1.000
_cell.length_c   1.000
_cell.angle_alpha   90.00
_cell.angle_beta   90.00
_cell.angle_gamma   90.00
#
_symmetry.space_group_name_H-M   'P 1'
#
loop_
_entity.id
_entity.type
_entity.pdbx_description
1 polymer ?
#
loop_
_entity_poly.entity_id
_entity_poly.type
_entity_poly.pdbx_seq_one_letter_code
_entity_poly.pdbx_strand_id
1 'polypeptide(L)'
;MCRLMVVLLLFLLDSISCVQFMATFNMGGVTGQVQINTTSRMFFFNVSGVGSCSKLNFSLNQFPVMYGHFAQPCSEANIGPSVFDSMAEPTSSFSFPMSRFLENNSNLDDYSLTLQTCAGPKVCTVLSRGQTVQTYQARFTGPIAGNVYIRLNEGSSEPRLLADLFAIGQVNAVQRNVTVSVSRSTAANCERLLGSLSNTAALVNLGPVNVGTPLIPLKDHLALTSFSTGNRFLLLPMG
;
A
#
# COMPACT_ATOMS: atom_id res chain seq x y z
N MET A 1 -2.14 63.26 -4.85
CA MET A 1 -1.83 62.15 -3.92
C MET A 1 -2.59 60.93 -4.39
N CYS A 2 -1.82 59.92 -4.81
CA CYS A 2 -2.25 58.70 -5.49
C CYS A 2 -2.85 57.71 -4.48
N ARG A 3 -4.03 57.17 -4.74
CA ARG A 3 -4.50 55.93 -4.09
C ARG A 3 -5.12 55.02 -5.14
N LEU A 4 -4.22 54.31 -5.83
CA LEU A 4 -4.56 53.10 -6.57
C LEU A 4 -4.89 52.02 -5.53
N MET A 5 -6.16 51.65 -5.43
CA MET A 5 -6.58 50.49 -4.63
C MET A 5 -6.17 49.24 -5.41
N VAL A 6 -4.97 48.73 -5.13
CA VAL A 6 -4.49 47.45 -5.67
C VAL A 6 -5.32 46.36 -5.00
N VAL A 7 -6.35 45.90 -5.71
CA VAL A 7 -7.04 44.64 -5.41
C VAL A 7 -6.03 43.54 -5.69
N LEU A 8 -5.35 43.09 -4.65
CA LEU A 8 -4.50 41.91 -4.67
C LEU A 8 -5.43 40.69 -4.86
N LEU A 9 -5.72 40.34 -6.11
CA LEU A 9 -6.16 39.00 -6.45
C LEU A 9 -5.04 38.06 -6.02
N LEU A 10 -5.20 37.46 -4.84
CA LEU A 10 -4.55 36.21 -4.47
C LEU A 10 -5.04 35.18 -5.50
N PHE A 11 -4.34 35.10 -6.64
CA PHE A 11 -4.34 33.89 -7.43
C PHE A 11 -3.87 32.80 -6.49
N LEU A 12 -4.84 32.00 -6.05
CA LEU A 12 -4.66 30.64 -5.58
C LEU A 12 -3.81 29.94 -6.63
N LEU A 13 -2.50 30.04 -6.46
CA LEU A 13 -1.56 29.04 -6.90
C LEU A 13 -1.90 27.82 -6.04
N ASP A 14 -2.99 27.13 -6.41
CA ASP A 14 -3.07 25.70 -6.17
C ASP A 14 -1.79 25.16 -6.78
N SER A 15 -0.82 24.91 -5.90
CA SER A 15 0.36 24.15 -6.24
C SER A 15 -0.16 22.87 -6.88
N ILE A 16 -0.04 22.74 -8.19
CA ILE A 16 -0.21 21.48 -8.90
C ILE A 16 0.93 20.62 -8.36
N SER A 17 0.73 20.03 -7.19
CA SER A 17 1.69 19.14 -6.57
C SER A 17 1.73 17.92 -7.47
N CYS A 18 2.79 17.84 -8.26
CA CYS A 18 3.05 16.70 -9.09
C CYS A 18 3.30 15.51 -8.16
N VAL A 19 2.32 14.62 -8.02
CA VAL A 19 2.46 13.45 -7.17
C VAL A 19 3.33 12.43 -7.92
N GLN A 20 4.57 12.31 -7.45
CA GLN A 20 5.57 11.43 -8.04
C GLN A 20 5.89 10.29 -7.08
N PHE A 21 5.69 9.06 -7.55
CA PHE A 21 6.11 7.85 -6.85
C PHE A 21 7.41 7.34 -7.45
N MET A 22 8.25 6.74 -6.61
CA MET A 22 9.53 6.19 -7.01
C MET A 22 9.66 4.75 -6.50
N ALA A 23 10.13 3.87 -7.38
CA ALA A 23 10.54 2.52 -7.08
C ALA A 23 12.02 2.39 -7.42
N THR A 24 12.87 2.18 -6.41
CA THR A 24 14.32 2.03 -6.61
C THR A 24 14.70 0.55 -6.58
N PHE A 25 15.35 0.08 -7.64
CA PHE A 25 15.83 -1.29 -7.76
C PHE A 25 17.29 -1.39 -7.33
N ASN A 26 17.57 -2.38 -6.49
CA ASN A 26 18.90 -2.85 -6.14
C ASN A 26 18.80 -4.32 -5.71
N MET A 27 18.42 -5.19 -6.65
CA MET A 27 18.12 -6.60 -6.37
C MET A 27 18.55 -7.46 -7.56
N GLY A 28 19.21 -8.60 -7.28
CA GLY A 28 19.53 -9.58 -8.32
C GLY A 28 20.39 -9.04 -9.47
N GLY A 29 21.25 -8.05 -9.20
CA GLY A 29 22.06 -7.37 -10.22
C GLY A 29 21.33 -6.28 -11.01
N VAL A 30 20.01 -6.12 -10.82
CA VAL A 30 19.22 -5.03 -11.40
C VAL A 30 19.37 -3.79 -10.54
N THR A 31 19.72 -2.67 -11.17
CA THR A 31 19.86 -1.36 -10.52
C THR A 31 19.11 -0.27 -11.28
N GLY A 32 18.74 0.80 -10.59
CA GLY A 32 18.11 1.97 -11.20
C GLY A 32 16.78 2.29 -10.56
N GLN A 33 15.91 2.99 -11.27
CA GLN A 33 14.63 3.43 -10.73
C GLN A 33 13.53 3.50 -11.79
N VAL A 34 12.30 3.37 -11.30
CA VAL A 34 11.09 3.65 -12.05
C VAL A 34 10.35 4.75 -11.33
N GLN A 35 10.04 5.82 -12.05
CA GLN A 35 9.23 6.92 -11.53
C GLN A 35 7.84 6.86 -12.15
N ILE A 36 6.82 7.11 -11.34
CA ILE A 36 5.43 7.16 -11.78
C ILE A 36 4.90 8.54 -11.43
N ASN A 37 4.42 9.25 -12.45
CA ASN A 37 3.71 10.50 -12.30
C ASN A 37 2.23 10.23 -12.53
N THR A 38 1.43 10.24 -11.47
CA THR A 38 0.00 9.93 -11.57
C THR A 38 -0.78 11.09 -12.21
N THR A 39 -0.27 12.32 -12.13
CA THR A 39 -0.87 13.50 -12.78
C THR A 39 -0.68 13.46 -14.30
N SER A 40 0.55 13.28 -14.78
CA SER A 40 0.86 13.23 -16.21
C SER A 40 0.67 11.85 -16.84
N ARG A 41 0.39 10.83 -16.02
CA ARG A 41 0.14 9.43 -16.43
C ARG A 41 1.34 8.84 -17.18
N MET A 42 2.51 9.07 -16.62
CA MET A 42 3.77 8.65 -17.21
C MET A 42 4.52 7.72 -16.28
N PHE A 43 5.00 6.62 -16.83
CA PHE A 43 6.11 5.88 -16.24
C PHE A 43 7.41 6.32 -16.89
N PHE A 44 8.44 6.47 -16.08
CA PHE A 44 9.80 6.70 -16.52
C PHE A 44 10.69 5.58 -16.00
N PHE A 45 11.17 4.74 -16.92
CA PHE A 45 12.05 3.63 -16.63
C PHE A 45 13.49 4.04 -16.88
N ASN A 46 14.32 3.85 -15.86
CA ASN A 46 15.76 3.96 -15.97
C ASN A 46 16.38 2.83 -15.15
N VAL A 47 16.38 1.62 -15.73
CA VAL A 47 16.89 0.41 -15.09
C VAL A 47 17.94 -0.27 -15.95
N SER A 48 18.94 -0.84 -15.30
CA SER A 48 20.07 -1.57 -15.89
C SER A 48 20.23 -2.93 -15.23
N GLY A 49 21.07 -3.80 -15.82
CA GLY A 49 21.31 -5.16 -15.28
C GLY A 49 20.19 -6.16 -15.56
N VAL A 50 19.26 -5.83 -16.45
CA VAL A 50 18.09 -6.66 -16.79
C VAL A 50 18.35 -7.72 -17.86
N GLY A 51 19.53 -7.72 -18.49
CA GLY A 51 19.89 -8.57 -19.63
C GLY A 51 19.55 -7.95 -20.98
N SER A 52 19.58 -8.77 -22.04
CA SER A 52 19.37 -8.32 -23.43
C SER A 52 18.00 -8.76 -23.96
N CYS A 53 17.03 -7.86 -23.90
CA CYS A 53 15.72 -7.99 -24.55
C CYS A 53 15.15 -6.61 -24.85
N SER A 54 14.24 -6.51 -25.81
CA SER A 54 13.67 -5.23 -26.24
C SER A 54 12.68 -4.66 -25.23
N LYS A 55 11.93 -5.51 -24.52
CA LYS A 55 10.93 -5.12 -23.54
C LYS A 55 10.98 -6.03 -22.32
N LEU A 56 10.68 -5.46 -21.16
CA LEU A 56 10.56 -6.15 -19.88
C LEU A 56 9.09 -6.22 -19.47
N ASN A 57 8.68 -7.36 -18.92
CA ASN A 57 7.41 -7.45 -18.22
C ASN A 57 7.54 -6.80 -16.85
N PHE A 58 6.59 -5.94 -16.51
CA PHE A 58 6.49 -5.37 -15.19
C PHE A 58 5.07 -5.40 -14.67
N SER A 59 4.95 -5.40 -13.35
CA SER A 59 3.68 -5.49 -12.64
C SER A 59 3.65 -4.59 -11.42
N LEU A 60 2.52 -3.94 -11.17
CA LEU A 60 2.20 -3.33 -9.88
C LEU A 60 1.41 -4.34 -9.06
N ASN A 61 1.86 -4.62 -7.84
CA ASN A 61 1.24 -5.57 -6.94
C ASN A 61 0.71 -4.88 -5.69
N GLN A 62 -0.40 -5.39 -5.16
CA GLN A 62 -1.24 -4.73 -4.16
C GLN A 62 -0.54 -4.47 -2.81
N PHE A 63 0.51 -5.21 -2.47
CA PHE A 63 1.16 -5.17 -1.16
C PHE A 63 2.65 -4.82 -1.29
N PRO A 64 3.26 -4.19 -0.27
CA PRO A 64 4.65 -3.76 -0.38
C PRO A 64 5.59 -4.95 -0.23
N VAL A 65 6.79 -4.81 -0.82
CA VAL A 65 7.88 -5.74 -0.56
C VAL A 65 8.34 -5.58 0.89
N MET A 66 8.14 -6.62 1.70
CA MET A 66 8.61 -6.69 3.09
C MET A 66 9.93 -7.45 3.14
N TYR A 67 11.03 -6.75 2.85
CA TYR A 67 12.39 -7.33 2.85
C TYR A 67 12.73 -7.99 4.19
N GLY A 68 13.37 -9.15 4.14
CA GLY A 68 13.74 -9.92 5.34
C GLY A 68 12.58 -10.66 6.03
N HIS A 69 11.33 -10.38 5.64
CA HIS A 69 10.17 -11.06 6.21
C HIS A 69 9.86 -12.39 5.51
N PHE A 70 10.22 -12.50 4.23
CA PHE A 70 9.98 -13.69 3.41
C PHE A 70 11.23 -14.09 2.62
N ALA A 71 11.45 -15.39 2.44
CA ALA A 71 12.56 -15.91 1.63
C ALA A 71 12.43 -15.57 0.14
N GLN A 72 11.18 -15.49 -0.37
CA GLN A 72 10.86 -15.11 -1.73
C GLN A 72 10.05 -13.81 -1.74
N PRO A 73 10.68 -12.64 -1.55
CA PRO A 73 9.98 -11.38 -1.33
C PRO A 73 9.14 -10.91 -2.52
N CYS A 74 9.44 -11.40 -3.74
CA CYS A 74 8.73 -11.00 -4.97
C CYS A 74 7.64 -11.99 -5.40
N SER A 75 7.35 -13.02 -4.62
CA SER A 75 6.28 -13.97 -4.94
C SER A 75 4.90 -13.34 -4.65
N GLU A 76 3.92 -13.67 -5.47
CA GLU A 76 2.55 -13.14 -5.35
C GLU A 76 1.91 -13.44 -3.98
N ALA A 77 2.25 -14.58 -3.38
CA ALA A 77 1.85 -14.93 -2.02
C ALA A 77 2.31 -13.90 -0.95
N ASN A 78 3.35 -13.11 -1.24
CA ASN A 78 3.96 -12.15 -0.33
C ASN A 78 3.68 -10.68 -0.69
N ILE A 79 3.48 -10.38 -1.96
CA ILE A 79 3.19 -9.01 -2.46
C ILE A 79 1.75 -8.83 -2.96
N GLY A 80 0.93 -9.88 -2.90
CA GLY A 80 -0.44 -9.86 -3.40
C GLY A 80 -0.50 -9.91 -4.94
N PRO A 81 -1.73 -10.03 -5.47
CA PRO A 81 -1.97 -10.12 -6.91
C PRO A 81 -1.51 -8.85 -7.63
N SER A 82 -1.27 -9.02 -8.93
CA SER A 82 -1.07 -7.87 -9.82
C SER A 82 -2.37 -7.08 -9.95
N VAL A 83 -2.25 -5.75 -9.82
CA VAL A 83 -3.31 -4.79 -10.11
C VAL A 83 -3.09 -4.07 -11.44
N PHE A 84 -1.90 -4.23 -12.03
CA PHE A 84 -1.55 -3.68 -13.33
C PHE A 84 -0.33 -4.41 -13.91
N ASP A 85 -0.41 -4.81 -15.17
CA ASP A 85 0.69 -5.44 -15.90
C ASP A 85 0.93 -4.72 -17.23
N SER A 86 2.19 -4.55 -17.59
CA SER A 86 2.56 -3.99 -18.89
C SER A 86 4.00 -4.37 -19.30
N MET A 87 4.37 -3.95 -20.50
CA MET A 87 5.70 -4.13 -21.07
C MET A 87 6.34 -2.78 -21.36
N ALA A 88 7.60 -2.61 -20.95
CA ALA A 88 8.36 -1.37 -21.15
C ALA A 88 9.80 -1.63 -21.59
N GLU A 89 10.40 -0.69 -22.32
CA GLU A 89 11.84 -0.73 -22.59
C GLU A 89 12.61 -0.25 -21.34
N PRO A 90 13.78 -0.84 -21.02
CA PRO A 90 14.50 -0.57 -19.76
C PRO A 90 14.87 0.91 -19.52
N THR A 91 15.08 1.66 -20.59
CA THR A 91 15.44 3.09 -20.58
C THR A 91 14.49 3.87 -21.47
N SER A 92 13.24 3.99 -21.04
CA SER A 92 12.20 4.68 -21.80
C SER A 92 11.20 5.38 -20.90
N SER A 93 10.59 6.42 -21.45
CA SER A 93 9.34 6.96 -20.92
C SER A 93 8.19 6.46 -21.79
N PHE A 94 7.10 6.02 -21.19
CA PHE A 94 5.89 5.73 -21.95
C PHE A 94 4.65 6.19 -21.20
N SER A 95 3.69 6.71 -21.97
CA SER A 95 2.33 6.99 -21.52
C SER A 95 1.54 5.70 -21.59
N PHE A 96 0.86 5.32 -20.51
CA PHE A 96 0.02 4.13 -20.51
C PHE A 96 -1.44 4.50 -20.76
N PRO A 97 -2.18 3.73 -21.58
CA PRO A 97 -3.63 3.80 -21.60
C PRO A 97 -4.14 3.35 -20.23
N MET A 98 -5.15 4.06 -19.75
CA MET A 98 -5.66 3.98 -18.39
C MET A 98 -6.03 2.53 -18.03
N SER A 99 -5.31 1.92 -17.08
CA SER A 99 -5.92 0.82 -16.34
C SER A 99 -6.92 1.46 -15.38
N ARG A 100 -8.13 0.89 -15.26
CA ARG A 100 -9.14 1.33 -14.29
C ARG A 100 -8.58 1.46 -12.87
N PHE A 101 -7.53 0.70 -12.56
CA PHE A 101 -6.83 0.74 -11.30
C PHE A 101 -6.24 2.13 -11.00
N LEU A 102 -5.49 2.74 -11.92
CA LEU A 102 -4.83 4.03 -11.69
C LEU A 102 -5.81 5.23 -11.75
N GLU A 103 -7.01 5.05 -12.29
CA GLU A 103 -8.11 6.04 -12.22
C GLU A 103 -8.64 6.17 -10.79
N ASN A 104 -8.84 5.01 -10.17
CA ASN A 104 -9.46 4.91 -8.86
C ASN A 104 -8.42 5.03 -7.72
N ASN A 105 -7.13 4.94 -8.04
CA ASN A 105 -6.04 4.95 -7.05
C ASN A 105 -5.00 6.02 -7.41
N SER A 106 -5.14 7.19 -6.80
CA SER A 106 -4.16 8.30 -6.90
C SER A 106 -2.91 8.08 -6.04
N ASN A 107 -3.01 7.22 -5.03
CA ASN A 107 -1.96 6.92 -4.06
C ASN A 107 -1.39 5.51 -4.28
N LEU A 108 -0.11 5.45 -4.68
CA LEU A 108 0.60 4.20 -4.94
C LEU A 108 1.64 3.86 -3.85
N ASP A 109 1.63 4.57 -2.72
CA ASP A 109 2.48 4.20 -1.60
C ASP A 109 2.15 2.78 -1.13
N ASP A 110 3.18 2.04 -0.75
CA ASP A 110 3.07 0.67 -0.26
C ASP A 110 2.54 -0.34 -1.29
N TYR A 111 2.40 0.04 -2.57
CA TYR A 111 2.38 -0.94 -3.65
C TYR A 111 3.80 -1.43 -3.93
N SER A 112 3.93 -2.57 -4.60
CA SER A 112 5.22 -3.01 -5.11
C SER A 112 5.27 -3.01 -6.63
N LEU A 113 6.46 -2.75 -7.16
CA LEU A 113 6.75 -2.89 -8.58
C LEU A 113 7.63 -4.12 -8.76
N THR A 114 7.21 -5.03 -9.63
CA THR A 114 8.03 -6.17 -10.03
C THR A 114 8.48 -6.04 -11.48
N LEU A 115 9.70 -6.51 -11.75
CA LEU A 115 10.28 -6.60 -13.09
C LEU A 115 10.74 -8.02 -13.33
N GLN A 116 10.36 -8.60 -14.46
CA GLN A 116 10.97 -9.82 -14.95
C GLN A 116 12.16 -9.47 -15.84
N THR A 117 13.35 -9.87 -15.42
CA THR A 117 14.57 -9.71 -16.23
C THR A 117 14.51 -10.60 -17.48
N CYS A 118 15.28 -10.25 -18.50
CA CYS A 118 15.36 -11.01 -19.74
C CYS A 118 15.87 -12.46 -19.52
N ALA A 119 16.62 -12.69 -18.44
CA ALA A 119 17.11 -14.02 -18.06
C ALA A 119 16.06 -14.86 -17.30
N GLY A 120 14.91 -14.29 -16.95
CA GLY A 120 13.83 -14.95 -16.22
C GLY A 120 13.63 -14.55 -14.76
N PRO A 121 14.67 -14.24 -13.95
CA PRO A 121 14.49 -13.82 -12.56
C PRO A 121 13.57 -12.60 -12.41
N LYS A 122 12.70 -12.66 -11.40
CA LYS A 122 11.84 -11.55 -10.97
C LYS A 122 12.52 -10.76 -9.87
N VAL A 123 12.63 -9.46 -10.04
CA VAL A 123 13.04 -8.51 -9.01
C VAL A 123 11.85 -7.66 -8.61
N CYS A 124 11.87 -7.12 -7.40
CA CYS A 124 10.78 -6.32 -6.88
C CYS A 124 11.29 -5.22 -5.97
N THR A 125 10.51 -4.15 -5.85
CA THR A 125 10.76 -3.10 -4.87
C THR A 125 9.45 -2.43 -4.49
N VAL A 126 9.47 -1.62 -3.42
CA VAL A 126 8.31 -0.86 -2.97
C VAL A 126 8.21 0.47 -3.71
N LEU A 127 6.99 0.91 -4.00
CA LEU A 127 6.72 2.27 -4.45
C LEU A 127 6.48 3.19 -3.27
N SER A 128 7.09 4.37 -3.31
CA SER A 128 6.73 5.43 -2.40
C SER A 128 6.96 6.83 -2.97
N ARG A 129 6.18 7.80 -2.52
CA ARG A 129 6.36 9.24 -2.80
C ARG A 129 7.17 10.00 -1.75
N GLY A 130 7.64 9.32 -0.70
CA GLY A 130 8.34 9.99 0.40
C GLY A 130 8.71 9.05 1.53
N GLN A 131 9.04 9.61 2.70
CA GLN A 131 9.35 8.79 3.87
C GLN A 131 8.08 8.44 4.65
N THR A 132 7.88 7.14 4.90
CA THR A 132 6.93 6.66 5.90
C THR A 132 7.43 7.05 7.28
N VAL A 133 6.74 7.98 7.92
CA VAL A 133 7.12 8.50 9.24
C VAL A 133 6.61 7.63 10.37
N GLN A 134 5.54 6.88 10.15
CA GLN A 134 4.94 6.07 11.20
C GLN A 134 4.31 4.80 10.64
N THR A 135 4.63 3.68 11.30
CA THR A 135 3.98 2.38 11.08
C THR A 135 3.45 1.86 12.41
N TYR A 136 2.14 1.70 12.50
CA TYR A 136 1.50 0.95 13.57
C TYR A 136 1.35 -0.50 13.12
N GLN A 137 1.62 -1.46 14.00
CA GLN A 137 1.44 -2.88 13.72
C GLN A 137 0.56 -3.52 14.79
N ALA A 138 -0.42 -4.29 14.35
CA ALA A 138 -1.17 -5.22 15.18
C ALA A 138 -0.91 -6.65 14.66
N ARG A 139 -0.59 -7.56 15.58
CA ARG A 139 -0.42 -8.98 15.28
C ARG A 139 -1.54 -9.78 15.92
N PHE A 140 -2.19 -10.61 15.13
CA PHE A 140 -3.25 -11.52 15.56
C PHE A 140 -2.71 -12.95 15.60
N THR A 141 -3.10 -13.68 16.64
CA THR A 141 -2.66 -15.07 16.88
C THR A 141 -3.84 -16.00 17.25
N GLY A 142 -5.07 -15.53 17.05
CA GLY A 142 -6.29 -16.28 17.33
C GLY A 142 -6.78 -17.07 16.10
N PRO A 143 -8.09 -17.38 16.01
CA PRO A 143 -8.69 -18.05 14.84
C PRO A 143 -8.43 -17.33 13.50
N ILE A 144 -8.20 -16.02 13.56
CA ILE A 144 -7.58 -15.24 12.49
C ILE A 144 -6.19 -14.86 12.99
N ALA A 145 -5.18 -15.20 12.20
CA ALA A 145 -3.79 -14.92 12.49
C ALA A 145 -3.16 -14.08 11.39
N GLY A 146 -2.10 -13.36 11.72
CA GLY A 146 -1.36 -12.54 10.78
C GLY A 146 -1.12 -11.12 11.29
N ASN A 147 -0.85 -10.20 10.37
CA ASN A 147 -0.48 -8.83 10.71
C ASN A 147 -1.38 -7.81 9.99
N VAL A 148 -1.69 -6.73 10.69
CA VAL A 148 -2.26 -5.52 10.12
C VAL A 148 -1.31 -4.37 10.40
N TYR A 149 -0.97 -3.61 9.38
CA TYR A 149 -0.16 -2.41 9.48
C TYR A 149 -1.00 -1.19 9.13
N ILE A 150 -0.79 -0.08 9.85
CA ILE A 150 -1.30 1.24 9.45
C ILE A 150 -0.10 2.14 9.24
N ARG A 151 0.05 2.66 8.02
CA ARG A 151 1.20 3.48 7.62
C ARG A 151 0.79 4.91 7.32
N LEU A 152 1.60 5.85 7.79
CA LEU A 152 1.44 7.28 7.57
C LEU A 152 2.73 7.83 6.96
N ASN A 153 2.58 8.67 5.94
CA ASN A 153 3.69 9.37 5.30
C ASN A 153 3.73 10.82 5.78
N GLU A 154 4.92 11.41 5.78
CA GLU A 154 5.09 12.82 6.12
C GLU A 154 4.24 13.70 5.20
N GLY A 155 3.53 14.68 5.78
CA GLY A 155 2.71 15.63 5.01
C GLY A 155 1.52 15.02 4.25
N SER A 156 1.21 13.73 4.44
CA SER A 156 0.10 13.05 3.79
C SER A 156 -1.09 12.86 4.75
N SER A 157 -2.28 13.25 4.30
CA SER A 157 -3.55 13.00 4.99
C SER A 157 -4.18 11.65 4.65
N GLU A 158 -3.44 10.75 4.00
CA GLU A 158 -3.93 9.45 3.52
C GLU A 158 -3.21 8.29 4.22
N PRO A 159 -3.59 7.95 5.47
CA PRO A 159 -3.14 6.73 6.10
C PRO A 159 -3.56 5.51 5.28
N ARG A 160 -2.75 4.46 5.32
CA ARG A 160 -2.99 3.23 4.55
C ARG A 160 -3.02 2.06 5.50
N LEU A 161 -3.97 1.15 5.29
CA LEU A 161 -4.03 -0.13 5.97
C LEU A 161 -3.49 -1.21 5.05
N LEU A 162 -2.57 -2.00 5.58
CA LEU A 162 -2.02 -3.18 4.92
C LEU A 162 -2.39 -4.41 5.76
N ALA A 163 -3.10 -5.38 5.20
CA ALA A 163 -3.45 -6.60 5.91
C ALA A 163 -2.86 -7.85 5.25
N ASP A 164 -2.37 -8.74 6.09
CA ASP A 164 -1.92 -10.08 5.75
C ASP A 164 -2.50 -11.02 6.81
N LEU A 165 -3.74 -11.46 6.57
CA LEU A 165 -4.54 -12.22 7.52
C LEU A 165 -4.95 -13.55 6.91
N PHE A 166 -4.95 -14.60 7.73
CA PHE A 166 -5.38 -15.93 7.35
C PHE A 166 -6.07 -16.63 8.51
N ALA A 167 -7.02 -17.51 8.20
CA ALA A 167 -7.69 -18.33 9.20
C ALA A 167 -6.79 -19.50 9.62
N ILE A 168 -6.74 -19.82 10.91
CA ILE A 168 -6.03 -20.98 11.46
C ILE A 168 -6.96 -21.88 12.27
N GLY A 169 -6.63 -23.17 12.35
CA GLY A 169 -7.37 -24.13 13.17
C GLY A 169 -8.75 -24.55 12.64
N GLN A 170 -9.09 -24.18 11.40
CA GLN A 170 -10.33 -24.57 10.74
C GLN A 170 -10.04 -25.47 9.54
N VAL A 171 -10.53 -26.72 9.60
CA VAL A 171 -10.48 -27.65 8.45
C VAL A 171 -11.49 -27.14 7.42
N ASN A 172 -11.06 -26.99 6.17
CA ASN A 172 -11.83 -26.37 5.08
C ASN A 172 -12.18 -24.90 5.33
N ALA A 173 -11.29 -24.13 5.96
CA ALA A 173 -11.43 -22.68 6.06
C ALA A 173 -11.63 -22.08 4.66
N VAL A 174 -12.66 -21.24 4.52
CA VAL A 174 -12.95 -20.51 3.29
C VAL A 174 -12.47 -19.07 3.45
N GLN A 175 -12.02 -18.47 2.35
CA GLN A 175 -11.71 -17.04 2.31
C GLN A 175 -12.94 -16.24 2.70
N ARG A 176 -12.75 -15.19 3.50
CA ARG A 176 -13.85 -14.35 3.99
C ARG A 176 -13.39 -12.92 4.23
N ASN A 177 -14.34 -12.01 4.34
CA ASN A 177 -14.05 -10.62 4.66
C ASN A 177 -14.37 -10.34 6.12
N VAL A 178 -13.52 -9.56 6.78
CA VAL A 178 -13.72 -9.07 8.14
C VAL A 178 -13.55 -7.57 8.17
N THR A 179 -14.41 -6.87 8.91
CA THR A 179 -14.25 -5.43 9.11
C THR A 179 -13.21 -5.19 10.18
N VAL A 180 -12.18 -4.41 9.83
CA VAL A 180 -11.21 -3.92 10.81
C VAL A 180 -11.78 -2.68 11.49
N SER A 181 -11.74 -2.66 12.82
CA SER A 181 -12.14 -1.49 13.61
C SER A 181 -11.00 -1.04 14.51
N VAL A 182 -11.01 0.23 14.90
CA VAL A 182 -10.07 0.78 15.86
C VAL A 182 -10.80 1.49 16.99
N SER A 183 -10.12 1.58 18.14
CA SER A 183 -10.62 2.25 19.33
C SER A 183 -9.59 3.23 19.89
N ARG A 184 -10.08 4.38 20.36
CA ARG A 184 -9.33 5.37 21.16
C ARG A 184 -9.30 5.04 22.65
N SER A 185 -9.80 3.87 23.03
CA SER A 185 -9.82 3.44 24.43
C SER A 185 -8.43 3.56 25.07
N THR A 186 -8.41 3.93 26.34
CA THR A 186 -7.22 3.97 27.19
C THR A 186 -7.18 2.78 28.14
N ALA A 187 -8.00 1.75 27.89
CA ALA A 187 -8.08 0.55 28.71
C ALA A 187 -6.69 -0.06 28.95
N ALA A 188 -6.42 -0.41 30.21
CA ALA A 188 -5.12 -0.95 30.59
C ALA A 188 -4.89 -2.41 30.15
N ASN A 189 -5.96 -3.14 29.83
CA ASN A 189 -5.91 -4.54 29.39
C ASN A 189 -7.09 -4.90 28.49
N CYS A 190 -7.02 -6.08 27.85
CA CYS A 190 -8.02 -6.57 26.92
C CYS A 190 -9.40 -6.77 27.56
N GLU A 191 -9.47 -7.25 28.81
CA GLU A 191 -10.75 -7.47 29.49
C GLU A 191 -11.54 -6.17 29.67
N ARG A 192 -10.87 -5.12 30.17
CA ARG A 192 -11.45 -3.78 30.29
C ARG A 192 -11.82 -3.18 28.94
N LEU A 193 -10.97 -3.39 27.93
CA LEU A 193 -11.26 -2.97 26.57
C LEU A 193 -12.55 -3.62 26.07
N LEU A 194 -12.61 -4.95 26.07
CA LEU A 194 -13.76 -5.73 25.60
C LEU A 194 -15.05 -5.39 26.37
N GLY A 195 -14.98 -5.23 27.68
CA GLY A 195 -16.13 -4.80 28.49
C GLY A 195 -16.66 -3.41 28.10
N SER A 196 -15.76 -2.50 27.69
CA SER A 196 -16.12 -1.15 27.22
C SER A 196 -16.62 -1.09 25.77
N LEU A 197 -16.40 -2.13 24.97
CA LEU A 197 -16.85 -2.20 23.57
C LEU A 197 -18.37 -2.37 23.41
N SER A 198 -19.09 -2.62 24.51
CA SER A 198 -20.56 -2.69 24.56
C SER A 198 -21.24 -1.40 24.07
N ASN A 199 -20.51 -0.28 24.03
CA ASN A 199 -20.94 0.94 23.35
C ASN A 199 -20.24 1.07 21.98
N THR A 200 -20.87 0.56 20.92
CA THR A 200 -20.34 0.53 19.54
C THR A 200 -20.01 1.91 18.96
N ALA A 201 -20.53 3.00 19.55
CA ALA A 201 -20.20 4.38 19.17
C ALA A 201 -18.72 4.74 19.39
N ALA A 202 -17.97 3.95 20.18
CA ALA A 202 -16.54 4.17 20.43
C ALA A 202 -15.62 3.50 19.39
N LEU A 203 -16.17 2.73 18.45
CA LEU A 203 -15.41 2.04 17.41
C LEU A 203 -15.47 2.81 16.09
N VAL A 204 -14.30 3.00 15.49
CA VAL A 204 -14.19 3.53 14.14
C VAL A 204 -13.91 2.38 13.19
N ASN A 205 -14.78 2.17 12.23
CA ASN A 205 -14.58 1.17 11.19
C ASN A 205 -13.56 1.71 10.16
N LEU A 206 -12.53 0.91 9.91
CA LEU A 206 -11.50 1.19 8.91
C LEU A 206 -11.81 0.57 7.55
N GLY A 207 -12.68 -0.44 7.51
CA GLY A 207 -13.13 -1.09 6.28
C GLY A 207 -12.95 -2.61 6.29
N PRO A 208 -13.48 -3.29 5.27
CA PRO A 208 -13.33 -4.74 5.12
C PRO A 208 -11.93 -5.10 4.61
N VAL A 209 -11.33 -6.14 5.20
CA VAL A 209 -10.12 -6.81 4.70
C VAL A 209 -10.42 -8.28 4.46
N ASN A 210 -9.73 -8.87 3.50
CA ASN A 210 -9.77 -10.28 3.21
C ASN A 210 -8.98 -11.07 4.27
N VAL A 211 -9.49 -12.26 4.57
CA VAL A 211 -8.85 -13.29 5.38
C VAL A 211 -8.65 -14.49 4.48
N GLY A 212 -7.39 -14.78 4.16
CA GLY A 212 -6.99 -15.93 3.36
C GLY A 212 -7.00 -17.24 4.14
N THR A 213 -6.39 -18.25 3.54
CA THR A 213 -6.10 -19.53 4.19
C THR A 213 -4.58 -19.72 4.26
N PRO A 214 -4.05 -20.67 5.07
CA PRO A 214 -2.62 -20.93 5.11
C PRO A 214 -2.04 -21.35 3.75
N LEU A 215 -2.87 -21.91 2.87
CA LEU A 215 -2.47 -22.30 1.51
C LEU A 215 -2.66 -21.18 0.48
N ILE A 216 -3.62 -20.28 0.72
CA ILE A 216 -3.95 -19.17 -0.17
C ILE A 216 -3.97 -17.88 0.66
N PRO A 217 -2.79 -17.31 0.98
CA PRO A 217 -2.73 -16.05 1.68
C PRO A 217 -3.29 -14.93 0.79
N LEU A 218 -4.01 -13.99 1.41
CA LEU A 218 -4.53 -12.81 0.73
C LEU A 218 -3.88 -11.58 1.34
N LYS A 219 -3.59 -10.60 0.48
CA LYS A 219 -3.03 -9.31 0.87
C LYS A 219 -4.02 -8.22 0.55
N ASP A 220 -4.16 -7.26 1.47
CA ASP A 220 -4.98 -6.08 1.24
C ASP A 220 -4.20 -4.81 1.41
N HIS A 221 -4.62 -3.82 0.63
CA HIS A 221 -4.23 -2.43 0.74
C HIS A 221 -5.48 -1.58 0.66
N LEU A 222 -5.69 -0.76 1.68
CA LEU A 222 -6.84 0.14 1.78
C LEU A 222 -6.36 1.55 2.11
N ALA A 223 -6.87 2.54 1.38
CA ALA A 223 -6.78 3.93 1.80
C ALA A 223 -7.77 4.18 2.95
N LEU A 224 -7.30 4.78 4.04
CA LEU A 224 -8.13 5.08 5.21
C LEU A 224 -8.58 6.54 5.17
N THR A 225 -9.87 6.75 5.36
CA THR A 225 -10.48 8.08 5.48
C THR A 225 -10.84 8.45 6.93
N SER A 226 -10.92 7.46 7.82
CA SER A 226 -11.43 7.60 9.19
C SER A 226 -10.38 7.38 10.29
N PHE A 227 -9.13 7.10 9.93
CA PHE A 227 -8.08 6.82 10.92
C PHE A 227 -7.53 8.09 11.57
N SER A 228 -7.24 7.99 12.87
CA SER A 228 -6.63 9.04 13.68
C SER A 228 -5.53 8.46 14.55
N THR A 229 -4.42 9.18 14.71
CA THR A 229 -3.25 8.75 15.51
C THR A 229 -3.54 8.55 17.00
N GLY A 230 -4.69 9.05 17.50
CA GLY A 230 -5.17 8.77 18.85
C GLY A 230 -5.75 7.36 19.04
N ASN A 231 -5.92 6.58 17.98
CA ASN A 231 -6.35 5.19 18.05
C ASN A 231 -5.23 4.31 18.62
N ARG A 232 -5.56 3.51 19.64
CA ARG A 232 -4.59 2.68 20.37
C ARG A 232 -4.79 1.19 20.16
N PHE A 233 -6.01 0.78 19.86
CA PHE A 233 -6.37 -0.62 19.70
C PHE A 233 -6.93 -0.87 18.31
N LEU A 234 -6.49 -1.97 17.70
CA LEU A 234 -7.03 -2.51 16.45
C LEU A 234 -7.74 -3.82 16.78
N LEU A 235 -8.97 -3.94 16.29
CA LEU A 235 -9.92 -4.95 16.67
C LEU A 235 -10.43 -5.65 15.41
N LEU A 236 -10.52 -6.98 15.50
CA LEU A 236 -11.16 -7.82 14.51
C LEU A 236 -12.35 -8.52 15.18
N PRO A 237 -13.56 -8.49 14.59
CA PRO A 237 -14.66 -9.28 15.08
C PRO A 237 -14.29 -10.76 14.94
N MET A 238 -14.26 -11.46 16.07
CA MET A 238 -14.31 -12.91 16.08
C MET A 238 -15.80 -13.25 16.10
N GLY A 239 -16.27 -13.85 15.00
CA GLY A 239 -17.68 -14.19 14.79
C GLY A 239 -18.27 -15.02 15.92
#